data_AF-M8D0J9-F1
#
_entry.id   AF-M8D0J9-F1
#
_cell.length_a   1.000
_cell.length_b   1.000
_cell.length_c   1.000
_cell.angle_alpha   90.00
_cell.angle_beta   90.00
_cell.angle_gamma   90.00
#
_symmetry.space_group_name_H-M   'P 1'
#
loop_
_entity.id
_entity.type
_entity.pdbx_description
1 polymer ?
#
loop_
_entity_poly.entity_id
_entity_poly.type
_entity_poly.pdbx_seq_one_letter_code
_entity_poly.pdbx_strand_id
1 'polypeptide(L)'
;MSQGSYLPQKMRNGGCYVYTLGSGQPPRHIGYPNCKIPKSSAGSVLFRGSLHWHTDNLIMVFDTATELLRQMHSPIGPADHNADLFEMTDMLGMFIFNEKDNIVDIWVMQDYDGEVWALQRRVDLPIAEIVEKFETSGTGGWFGLVAASWDGDVLLLIQFEDNWLLHVDIDGKLIASIRHSFLYPTLLRLKQSLVSHTFFPALEGYVVNASPFHLT
;
A
#
# COMPACT_ATOMS: atom_id res chain seq x y z
N MET A 1 0.77 -44.87 -19.37
CA MET A 1 1.85 -44.04 -18.80
C MET A 1 1.34 -42.62 -18.69
N SER A 2 0.99 -42.19 -17.47
CA SER A 2 0.68 -40.80 -17.16
C SER A 2 1.75 -40.34 -16.19
N GLN A 3 2.56 -39.36 -16.58
CA GLN A 3 3.63 -38.81 -15.76
C GLN A 3 3.01 -37.94 -14.67
N GLY A 4 3.24 -38.33 -13.42
CA GLY A 4 2.83 -37.59 -12.25
C GLY A 4 3.62 -36.28 -12.12
N SER A 5 2.90 -35.18 -11.94
CA SER A 5 3.45 -33.96 -11.37
C SER A 5 3.73 -34.21 -9.88
N TYR A 6 4.96 -34.64 -9.58
CA TYR A 6 5.45 -34.69 -8.22
C TYR A 6 5.65 -33.25 -7.72
N LEU A 7 4.62 -32.69 -7.11
CA LEU A 7 4.82 -31.68 -6.06
C LEU A 7 5.52 -32.41 -4.89
N PRO A 8 6.74 -32.03 -4.50
CA PRO A 8 7.39 -32.68 -3.37
C PRO A 8 6.58 -32.46 -2.09
N GLN A 9 6.11 -33.57 -1.51
CA GLN A 9 5.49 -33.65 -0.20
C GLN A 9 6.47 -33.21 0.91
N LYS A 10 6.22 -32.04 1.48
CA LYS A 10 6.45 -31.56 2.86
C LYS A 10 6.95 -30.11 2.85
N MET A 11 6.04 -29.15 2.69
CA MET A 11 6.18 -27.85 3.37
C MET A 11 5.88 -28.06 4.86
N ARG A 12 6.76 -28.77 5.58
CA ARG A 12 6.57 -29.11 7.00
C ARG A 12 7.37 -28.23 7.96
N ASN A 13 8.03 -27.19 7.44
CA ASN A 13 8.55 -26.06 8.20
C ASN A 13 8.12 -24.80 7.45
N GLY A 14 7.39 -23.89 8.11
CA GLY A 14 7.19 -22.55 7.57
C GLY A 14 8.54 -21.86 7.38
N GLY A 15 8.64 -20.93 6.42
CA GLY A 15 9.87 -20.23 6.07
C GLY A 15 9.61 -19.06 5.13
N CYS A 16 10.50 -18.07 5.15
CA CYS A 16 10.60 -17.09 4.08
C CYS A 16 11.50 -17.66 2.97
N TYR A 17 11.16 -17.33 1.72
CA TYR A 17 11.87 -17.80 0.53
C TYR A 17 12.10 -16.62 -0.41
N VAL A 18 13.28 -16.59 -1.02
CA VAL A 18 13.63 -15.63 -2.06
C VAL A 18 13.66 -16.36 -3.40
N TYR A 19 13.03 -15.77 -4.40
CA TYR A 19 13.02 -16.31 -5.75
C TYR A 19 13.29 -15.20 -6.77
N THR A 20 14.30 -15.40 -7.60
CA THR A 20 14.62 -14.51 -8.72
C THR A 20 13.83 -14.95 -9.95
N LEU A 21 12.90 -14.11 -10.39
CA LEU A 21 12.12 -14.33 -11.60
C LEU A 21 13.05 -14.52 -12.81
N GLY A 22 12.79 -15.56 -13.62
CA GLY A 22 13.57 -15.85 -14.84
C GLY A 22 14.91 -16.56 -14.64
N SER A 23 15.33 -16.82 -13.39
CA SER A 23 16.62 -17.49 -13.11
C SER A 23 16.63 -19.00 -13.39
N GLY A 24 15.46 -19.64 -13.44
CA GLY A 24 15.32 -21.10 -13.51
C GLY A 24 15.79 -21.84 -12.24
N GLN A 25 16.33 -21.13 -11.25
CA GLN A 25 16.77 -21.69 -9.97
C GLN A 25 15.59 -21.90 -9.03
N PRO A 26 15.60 -22.93 -8.17
CA PRO A 26 14.54 -23.08 -7.16
C PRO A 26 14.57 -21.92 -6.15
N PRO A 27 13.44 -21.57 -5.52
CA PRO A 27 13.41 -20.61 -4.43
C PRO A 27 14.38 -21.00 -3.32
N ARG A 28 15.19 -20.04 -2.85
CA ARG A 28 16.14 -20.27 -1.77
C ARG A 28 15.50 -19.93 -0.43
N HIS A 29 15.63 -20.84 0.52
CA HIS A 29 15.12 -20.68 1.88
C HIS A 29 16.04 -19.74 2.68
N ILE A 30 15.48 -18.68 3.26
CA ILE A 30 16.22 -17.70 4.07
C ILE A 30 15.93 -17.81 5.58
N GLY A 31 15.20 -18.85 5.99
CA GLY A 31 14.84 -19.07 7.39
C GLY A 31 13.45 -18.54 7.74
N TYR A 32 13.07 -18.73 9.00
CA TYR A 32 11.84 -18.20 9.57
C TYR A 32 12.22 -16.98 10.42
N PRO A 33 11.71 -15.77 10.14
CA PRO A 33 11.83 -14.69 11.09
C PRO A 33 11.20 -15.14 12.41
N ASN A 34 11.84 -14.82 13.54
CA ASN A 34 11.26 -15.06 14.87
C ASN A 34 9.94 -14.29 15.11
N CYS A 35 9.53 -13.43 14.17
CA CYS A 35 8.27 -12.72 14.19
C CYS A 35 7.27 -13.31 13.19
N LYS A 36 5.99 -13.23 13.55
CA LYS A 36 4.84 -13.62 12.73
C LYS A 36 5.02 -13.07 11.31
N ILE A 37 5.14 -13.95 10.33
CA ILE A 37 5.06 -13.58 8.91
C ILE A 37 3.63 -13.04 8.69
N PRO A 38 3.44 -11.90 8.01
CA PRO A 38 2.11 -11.41 7.69
C PRO A 38 1.33 -12.50 6.96
N LYS A 39 0.08 -12.74 7.38
CA LYS A 39 -0.81 -13.66 6.67
C LYS A 39 -1.18 -13.14 5.27
N SER A 40 -0.98 -11.84 5.02
CA SER A 40 -1.12 -11.13 3.76
C SER A 40 -0.83 -9.65 4.04
N SER A 41 0.39 -9.16 3.83
CA SER A 41 0.65 -7.71 3.85
C SER A 41 0.34 -7.16 2.46
N ALA A 42 -0.79 -6.47 2.31
CA ALA A 42 -1.16 -5.82 1.06
C ALA A 42 -0.26 -4.59 0.74
N GLY A 43 0.43 -4.05 1.74
CA GLY A 43 1.39 -2.96 1.58
C GLY A 43 2.77 -3.35 2.08
N SER A 44 3.68 -3.55 1.13
CA SER A 44 5.11 -3.52 1.42
C SER A 44 5.74 -2.44 0.56
N VAL A 45 6.61 -1.64 1.16
CA VAL A 45 7.27 -0.50 0.50
C VAL A 45 8.73 -0.85 0.30
N LEU A 46 9.22 -0.72 -0.93
CA LEU A 46 10.64 -0.82 -1.21
C LEU A 46 11.29 0.55 -0.99
N PHE A 47 12.07 0.68 0.09
CA PHE A 47 12.75 1.93 0.45
C PHE A 47 14.22 1.66 0.77
N ARG A 48 15.13 2.46 0.19
CA ARG A 48 16.59 2.31 0.37
C ARG A 48 17.12 0.87 0.15
N GLY A 49 16.60 0.19 -0.88
CA GLY A 49 17.02 -1.18 -1.22
C GLY A 49 16.54 -2.26 -0.23
N SER A 50 15.68 -1.91 0.72
CA SER A 50 15.06 -2.84 1.65
C SER A 50 13.55 -2.83 1.48
N LEU A 51 12.90 -3.97 1.71
CA LEU A 51 11.46 -4.08 1.73
C LEU A 51 10.95 -3.89 3.16
N HIS A 52 9.99 -2.99 3.35
CA HIS A 52 9.40 -2.66 4.64
C HIS A 52 7.93 -3.01 4.65
N TRP A 53 7.44 -3.62 5.73
CA TRP A 53 6.01 -3.83 5.95
C TRP A 53 5.68 -3.77 7.43
N HIS A 54 4.50 -3.25 7.73
CA HIS A 54 4.02 -3.15 9.11
C HIS A 54 3.44 -4.49 9.59
N THR A 55 3.77 -4.87 10.82
CA THR A 55 3.21 -6.06 11.49
C THR A 55 2.89 -5.75 12.93
N ASP A 56 1.61 -5.82 13.31
CA ASP A 56 1.09 -5.56 14.66
C ASP A 56 1.61 -4.23 15.25
N ASN A 57 2.79 -4.24 15.86
CA ASN A 57 3.41 -3.13 16.60
C ASN A 57 4.82 -2.75 16.15
N LEU A 58 5.30 -3.33 15.05
CA LEU A 58 6.66 -3.11 14.56
C LEU A 58 6.68 -3.11 13.04
N ILE A 59 7.79 -2.65 12.48
CA ILE A 59 8.05 -2.70 11.05
C ILE A 59 9.10 -3.77 10.80
N MET A 60 8.78 -4.71 9.93
CA MET A 60 9.73 -5.70 9.46
C MET A 60 10.47 -5.15 8.24
N VAL A 61 11.77 -5.38 8.21
CA VAL A 61 12.64 -4.94 7.12
C VAL A 61 13.41 -6.13 6.57
N PHE A 62 13.34 -6.32 5.26
CA PHE A 62 14.14 -7.27 4.53
C PHE A 62 15.13 -6.52 3.63
N ASP A 63 16.41 -6.58 3.98
CA ASP A 63 17.47 -6.03 3.14
C ASP A 63 17.66 -6.92 1.92
N THR A 64 17.44 -6.40 0.71
CA THR A 64 17.43 -7.24 -0.50
C THR A 64 18.82 -7.64 -0.98
N ALA A 65 19.88 -6.98 -0.50
CA ALA A 65 21.26 -7.25 -0.91
C ALA A 65 21.93 -8.31 -0.02
N THR A 66 21.71 -8.22 1.29
CA THR A 66 22.22 -9.17 2.29
C THR A 66 21.22 -10.28 2.60
N GLU A 67 19.96 -10.08 2.23
CA GLU A 67 18.82 -10.98 2.49
C GLU A 67 18.60 -11.26 3.97
N LEU A 68 18.87 -10.26 4.80
CA LEU A 68 18.68 -10.33 6.23
C LEU A 68 17.41 -9.61 6.64
N LEU A 69 16.75 -10.19 7.64
CA LEU A 69 15.58 -9.61 8.29
C LEU A 69 16.02 -8.87 9.53
N ARG A 70 15.48 -7.65 9.70
CA ARG A 70 15.60 -6.88 10.94
C ARG A 70 14.25 -6.27 11.31
N GLN A 71 14.14 -5.82 12.55
CA GLN A 71 12.99 -5.11 13.07
C GLN A 71 13.31 -3.63 13.17
N MET A 72 12.30 -2.80 12.95
CA MET A 72 12.29 -1.36 13.20
C MET A 72 11.12 -1.00 14.12
N HIS A 73 11.29 0.05 14.91
CA HIS A 73 10.23 0.58 15.75
C HIS A 73 9.15 1.25 14.87
N SER A 74 7.89 0.92 15.18
CA SER A 74 6.73 1.66 14.70
C SER A 74 6.60 2.96 15.50
N PRO A 75 6.12 4.08 14.92
CA PRO A 75 5.84 5.31 15.66
C PRO A 75 4.77 5.13 16.75
N ILE A 76 4.03 4.02 16.75
CA ILE A 76 2.96 3.74 17.71
C ILE A 76 3.16 2.37 18.38
N GLY A 77 2.66 2.24 19.61
CA GLY A 77 2.62 1.00 20.37
C GLY A 77 1.61 -0.03 19.82
N PRO A 78 1.49 -1.20 20.47
CA PRO A 78 0.59 -2.26 20.05
C PRO A 78 -0.88 -1.82 20.17
N ALA A 79 -1.56 -1.67 19.03
CA ALA A 79 -3.00 -1.40 18.98
C ALA A 79 -3.60 -1.85 17.63
N ASP A 80 -4.90 -2.11 17.64
CA ASP A 80 -5.70 -2.49 16.46
C ASP A 80 -5.94 -1.25 15.57
N HIS A 81 -4.87 -0.76 14.94
CA HIS A 81 -4.95 0.38 14.02
C HIS A 81 -4.78 -0.08 12.58
N ASN A 82 -5.62 0.44 11.69
CA ASN A 82 -5.44 0.27 10.25
C ASN A 82 -4.29 1.18 9.82
N ALA A 83 -3.11 0.60 9.66
CA ALA A 83 -1.90 1.33 9.34
C ALA A 83 -1.13 0.63 8.22
N ASP A 84 -0.53 1.43 7.35
CA ASP A 84 0.34 0.94 6.30
C ASP A 84 1.46 1.94 5.98
N LEU A 85 2.52 1.42 5.37
CA LEU A 85 3.68 2.18 4.95
C LEU A 85 3.47 2.71 3.54
N PHE A 86 4.08 3.85 3.24
CA PHE A 86 4.16 4.39 1.89
C PHE A 86 5.47 5.15 1.68
N GLU A 87 5.88 5.32 0.43
CA GLU A 87 7.03 6.16 0.07
C GLU A 87 6.58 7.62 -0.01
N MET A 88 7.29 8.53 0.67
CA MET A 88 6.98 9.96 0.71
C MET A 88 8.20 10.83 0.47
N THR A 89 8.32 11.48 -0.69
CA THR A 89 9.37 12.48 -1.00
C THR A 89 10.75 12.06 -0.44
N ASP A 90 11.22 10.87 -0.83
CA ASP A 90 12.49 10.24 -0.40
C ASP A 90 12.60 9.85 1.09
N MET A 91 11.48 9.83 1.81
CA MET A 91 11.33 9.35 3.19
C MET A 91 10.38 8.15 3.24
N LEU A 92 10.49 7.38 4.32
CA LEU A 92 9.52 6.36 4.66
C LEU A 92 8.37 7.00 5.43
N GLY A 93 7.15 6.89 4.90
CA GLY A 93 5.92 7.36 5.51
C GLY A 93 5.10 6.21 6.09
N MET A 94 4.27 6.53 7.07
CA MET A 94 3.27 5.63 7.63
C MET A 94 1.99 6.42 7.88
N PHE A 95 0.85 5.90 7.43
CA PHE A 95 -0.44 6.44 7.83
C PHE A 95 -1.08 5.53 8.87
N ILE A 96 -1.88 6.12 9.76
CA ILE A 96 -2.56 5.40 10.83
C ILE A 96 -3.98 5.93 10.90
N PHE A 97 -4.94 5.05 10.65
CA PHE A 97 -6.35 5.41 10.68
C PHE A 97 -7.01 4.98 11.99
N ASN A 98 -7.52 5.97 12.70
CA ASN A 98 -8.38 5.81 13.86
C ASN A 98 -9.84 5.87 13.43
N GLU A 99 -10.45 4.70 13.29
CA GLU A 99 -11.86 4.55 12.89
C GLU A 99 -12.85 5.22 13.85
N LYS A 100 -12.52 5.32 15.15
CA LYS A 100 -13.46 5.87 16.15
C LYS A 100 -13.63 7.36 15.98
N ASP A 101 -12.53 8.05 15.72
CA ASP A 101 -12.50 9.51 15.61
C ASP A 101 -12.54 9.97 14.14
N ASN A 102 -12.46 9.03 13.18
CA ASN A 102 -12.30 9.29 11.75
C ASN A 102 -11.04 10.10 11.41
N ILE A 103 -9.96 9.87 12.14
CA ILE A 103 -8.71 10.63 12.03
C ILE A 103 -7.63 9.78 11.35
N VAL A 104 -6.91 10.38 10.40
CA VAL A 104 -5.71 9.81 9.81
C VAL A 104 -4.49 10.60 10.27
N ASP A 105 -3.61 9.94 11.02
CA ASP A 105 -2.30 10.49 11.36
C ASP A 105 -1.26 10.06 10.32
N ILE A 106 -0.50 11.02 9.82
CA ILE A 106 0.60 10.81 8.87
C ILE A 106 1.92 11.03 9.58
N TRP A 107 2.72 9.98 9.64
CA TRP A 107 4.05 9.96 10.22
C TRP A 107 5.10 9.83 9.13
N VAL A 108 6.21 10.54 9.31
CA VAL A 108 7.39 10.41 8.44
C VAL A 108 8.64 10.12 9.25
N MET A 109 9.49 9.29 8.69
CA MET A 109 10.76 8.92 9.29
C MET A 109 11.82 9.97 8.94
N GLN A 110 12.18 10.79 9.93
CA GLN A 110 13.18 11.86 9.78
C GLN A 110 14.61 11.33 9.84
N ASP A 111 14.85 10.34 10.70
CA ASP A 111 16.12 9.63 10.80
C ASP A 111 15.85 8.14 10.64
N TYR A 112 16.33 7.58 9.54
CA TYR A 112 16.13 6.17 9.22
C TYR A 112 16.98 5.23 10.07
N ASP A 113 18.22 5.63 10.38
CA ASP A 113 19.15 4.80 11.12
C ASP A 113 18.89 4.90 12.63
N GLY A 114 18.49 6.08 13.10
CA GLY A 114 18.01 6.30 14.47
C GLY A 114 16.54 5.92 14.70
N GLU A 115 15.81 5.53 13.65
CA GLU A 115 14.38 5.16 13.67
C GLU A 115 13.48 6.24 14.29
N VAL A 116 13.80 7.51 14.01
CA VAL A 116 13.08 8.68 14.55
C VAL A 116 11.93 9.05 13.63
N TRP A 117 10.72 8.97 14.18
CA TRP A 117 9.49 9.37 13.51
C TRP A 117 8.98 10.72 14.00
N ALA A 118 8.36 11.47 13.10
CA ALA A 118 7.65 12.69 13.41
C ALA A 118 6.24 12.67 12.83
N LEU A 119 5.26 13.11 13.63
CA LEU A 119 3.91 13.36 13.15
C LEU A 119 3.96 14.58 12.24
N GLN A 120 3.67 14.38 10.96
CA GLN A 120 3.69 15.46 9.97
C GLN A 120 2.31 16.11 9.85
N ARG A 121 1.25 15.29 9.83
CA ARG A 121 -0.12 15.76 9.59
C ARG A 121 -1.12 14.92 10.36
N ARG A 122 -2.25 15.54 10.66
CA ARG A 122 -3.46 14.91 11.16
C ARG A 122 -4.62 15.38 10.27
N VAL A 123 -5.35 14.43 9.70
CA VAL A 123 -6.45 14.69 8.76
C VAL A 123 -7.74 14.15 9.34
N ASP A 124 -8.72 15.02 9.55
CA ASP A 124 -10.08 14.64 9.91
C ASP A 124 -10.83 14.22 8.63
N LEU A 125 -11.24 12.95 8.53
CA LEU A 125 -11.93 12.48 7.34
C LEU A 125 -13.40 12.96 7.34
N PRO A 126 -13.94 13.38 6.18
CA PRO A 126 -15.29 13.93 6.08
C PRO A 126 -16.33 12.80 5.99
N ILE A 127 -16.26 11.80 6.88
CA ILE A 127 -17.09 10.59 6.82
C ILE A 127 -18.58 10.92 6.91
N ALA A 128 -18.97 11.88 7.75
CA ALA A 128 -20.36 12.32 7.86
C ALA A 128 -20.89 12.93 6.55
N GLU A 129 -20.09 13.80 5.90
CA GLU A 129 -20.42 14.38 4.59
C GLU A 129 -20.53 13.29 3.51
N ILE A 130 -19.62 12.31 3.51
CA ILE A 130 -19.63 11.19 2.58
C ILE A 130 -20.93 10.37 2.73
N VAL A 131 -21.29 10.00 3.96
CA VAL A 131 -22.51 9.21 4.22
C VAL A 131 -23.77 9.96 3.79
N GLU A 132 -23.85 11.26 4.08
CA GLU A 132 -24.98 12.10 3.65
C GLU A 132 -25.05 12.20 2.12
N LYS A 133 -23.92 12.49 1.47
CA LYS A 133 -23.84 12.75 0.03
C LYS A 133 -24.14 11.52 -0.83
N PHE A 134 -23.78 10.33 -0.38
CA PHE A 134 -23.94 9.10 -1.13
C PHE A 134 -25.17 8.26 -0.70
N GLU A 135 -26.03 8.82 0.17
CA GLU A 135 -27.31 8.23 0.64
C GLU A 135 -27.18 6.76 1.08
N THR A 136 -26.08 6.46 1.76
CA THR A 136 -25.76 5.07 2.11
C THR A 136 -26.50 4.62 3.35
N SER A 137 -26.75 3.30 3.44
CA SER A 137 -27.56 2.70 4.52
C SER A 137 -26.93 2.72 5.92
N GLY A 138 -25.86 3.49 6.13
CA GLY A 138 -25.27 3.74 7.44
C GLY A 138 -24.67 2.50 8.11
N THR A 139 -24.60 1.35 7.44
CA THR A 139 -23.85 0.20 7.94
C THR A 139 -22.39 0.49 7.67
N GLY A 140 -21.69 1.04 8.67
CA GLY A 140 -20.26 1.36 8.67
C GLY A 140 -19.40 0.16 8.29
N GLY A 141 -19.35 -0.12 6.99
CA GLY A 141 -18.54 -1.14 6.38
C GLY A 141 -17.10 -0.68 6.32
N TRP A 142 -16.21 -1.66 6.33
CA TRP A 142 -14.77 -1.49 6.28
C TRP A 142 -14.36 -0.60 5.11
N PHE A 143 -13.68 0.52 5.39
CA PHE A 143 -13.11 1.39 4.37
C PHE A 143 -11.63 1.00 4.16
N GLY A 144 -11.26 0.68 2.93
CA GLY A 144 -9.84 0.55 2.58
C GLY A 144 -9.23 1.95 2.46
N LEU A 145 -8.30 2.31 3.33
CA LEU A 145 -7.55 3.56 3.24
C LEU A 145 -6.16 3.31 2.68
N VAL A 146 -5.74 4.14 1.74
CA VAL A 146 -4.35 4.18 1.24
C VAL A 146 -3.87 5.63 1.23
N ALA A 147 -2.70 5.87 1.81
CA ALA A 147 -1.97 7.10 1.63
C ALA A 147 -0.87 6.92 0.59
N ALA A 148 -0.67 7.93 -0.25
CA ALA A 148 0.41 7.94 -1.24
C ALA A 148 0.98 9.35 -1.38
N SER A 149 2.27 9.46 -1.72
CA SER A 149 2.84 10.77 -2.03
C SER A 149 2.49 11.23 -3.44
N TRP A 150 2.01 12.47 -3.55
CA TRP A 150 1.66 13.13 -4.80
C TRP A 150 2.08 14.60 -4.76
N ASP A 151 2.90 15.02 -5.74
CA ASP A 151 3.34 16.42 -5.92
C ASP A 151 3.92 17.08 -4.65
N GLY A 152 4.70 16.31 -3.88
CA GLY A 152 5.31 16.78 -2.64
C GLY A 152 4.38 16.78 -1.42
N ASP A 153 3.12 16.40 -1.58
CA ASP A 153 2.15 16.22 -0.49
C ASP A 153 1.63 14.78 -0.42
N VAL A 154 0.62 14.54 0.42
CA VAL A 154 -0.03 13.25 0.63
C VAL A 154 -1.43 13.25 0.04
N LEU A 155 -1.70 12.23 -0.76
CA LEU A 155 -2.99 11.86 -1.31
C LEU A 155 -3.62 10.78 -0.43
N LEU A 156 -4.86 10.99 0.01
CA LEU A 156 -5.64 9.95 0.70
C LEU A 156 -6.72 9.39 -0.23
N LEU A 157 -6.69 8.07 -0.40
CA LEU A 157 -7.67 7.32 -1.17
C LEU A 157 -8.47 6.42 -0.24
N ILE A 158 -9.79 6.58 -0.25
CA ILE A 158 -10.73 5.84 0.57
C ILE A 158 -11.60 4.98 -0.34
N GLN A 159 -11.53 3.67 -0.18
CA GLN A 159 -12.50 2.74 -0.74
C GLN A 159 -13.76 2.76 0.12
N PHE A 160 -14.90 2.96 -0.52
CA PHE A 160 -16.19 3.10 0.11
C PHE A 160 -17.24 2.25 -0.62
N GLU A 161 -18.03 1.46 0.12
CA GLU A 161 -19.09 0.57 -0.40
C GLU A 161 -18.76 -0.23 -1.68
N ASP A 162 -17.64 -0.98 -1.67
CA ASP A 162 -17.13 -1.89 -2.73
C ASP A 162 -17.00 -1.32 -4.16
N ASN A 163 -17.45 -0.09 -4.40
CA ASN A 163 -17.65 0.49 -5.71
C ASN A 163 -17.24 1.96 -5.80
N TRP A 164 -16.97 2.63 -4.66
CA TRP A 164 -16.50 4.01 -4.65
C TRP A 164 -15.04 4.09 -4.25
N LEU A 165 -14.30 4.93 -4.97
CA LEU A 165 -12.98 5.38 -4.59
C LEU A 165 -13.04 6.90 -4.42
N LEU A 166 -12.79 7.37 -3.21
CA LEU A 166 -12.86 8.76 -2.83
C LEU A 166 -11.45 9.30 -2.64
N HIS A 167 -11.21 10.49 -3.18
CA HIS A 167 -10.00 11.25 -2.95
C HIS A 167 -10.29 12.33 -1.92
N VAL A 168 -9.60 12.27 -0.79
CA VAL A 168 -9.61 13.30 0.25
C VAL A 168 -8.23 13.98 0.27
N ASP A 169 -8.24 15.31 0.30
CA ASP A 169 -7.01 16.08 0.44
C ASP A 169 -6.50 16.10 1.89
N ILE A 170 -5.39 16.80 2.11
CA ILE A 170 -4.76 16.90 3.42
C ILE A 170 -5.56 17.74 4.43
N ASP A 171 -6.47 18.58 3.97
CA ASP A 171 -7.34 19.39 4.82
C ASP A 171 -8.63 18.62 5.20
N GLY A 172 -8.74 17.35 4.78
CA GLY A 172 -9.91 16.53 5.08
C GLY A 172 -11.09 16.81 4.17
N LYS A 173 -10.87 17.43 3.00
CA LYS A 173 -11.92 17.76 2.04
C LYS A 173 -12.03 16.69 0.96
N LEU A 174 -13.27 16.28 0.65
CA LEU A 174 -13.55 15.42 -0.49
C LEU A 174 -13.33 16.17 -1.81
N ILE A 175 -12.30 15.77 -2.57
CA ILE A 175 -11.92 16.39 -3.83
C ILE A 175 -12.57 15.72 -5.04
N ALA A 176 -12.61 14.38 -5.03
CA ALA A 176 -13.15 13.61 -6.14
C ALA A 176 -13.72 12.28 -5.67
N SER A 177 -14.62 11.72 -6.48
CA SER A 177 -15.21 10.41 -6.28
C SER A 177 -15.31 9.68 -7.61
N ILE A 178 -14.86 8.43 -7.65
CA ILE A 178 -14.94 7.55 -8.80
C ILE A 178 -15.83 6.37 -8.43
N ARG A 179 -16.78 6.01 -9.31
CA ARG A 179 -17.61 4.82 -9.15
C ARG A 179 -17.23 3.76 -10.17
N HIS A 180 -16.76 2.62 -9.69
CA HIS A 180 -16.55 1.44 -10.52
C HIS A 180 -16.52 0.19 -9.63
N SER A 181 -17.07 -0.91 -10.11
CA SER A 181 -17.09 -2.16 -9.33
C SER A 181 -15.69 -2.72 -9.11
N PHE A 182 -15.45 -3.25 -7.91
CA PHE A 182 -14.20 -3.92 -7.52
C PHE A 182 -12.95 -3.04 -7.62
N LEU A 183 -13.07 -1.75 -7.28
CA LEU A 183 -11.91 -0.87 -7.13
C LEU A 183 -11.23 -1.09 -5.78
N TYR A 184 -10.00 -1.58 -5.79
CA TYR A 184 -9.15 -1.66 -4.60
C TYR A 184 -7.96 -0.71 -4.78
N PRO A 185 -7.78 0.27 -3.87
CA PRO A 185 -6.60 1.11 -3.92
C PRO A 185 -5.35 0.27 -3.67
N THR A 186 -4.26 0.57 -4.38
CA THR A 186 -2.96 -0.06 -4.20
C THR A 186 -1.92 1.00 -3.87
N LEU A 187 -0.98 0.65 -3.00
CA LEU A 187 0.22 1.44 -2.72
C LEU A 187 1.20 1.44 -3.91
N LEU A 188 0.98 0.58 -4.90
CA LEU A 188 1.81 0.50 -6.10
C LEU A 188 1.52 1.67 -7.04
N ARG A 189 2.51 2.55 -7.19
CA ARG A 189 2.48 3.62 -8.19
C ARG A 189 3.24 3.21 -9.44
N LEU A 190 2.62 3.41 -10.60
CA LEU A 190 3.36 3.41 -11.86
C LEU A 190 4.26 4.66 -11.87
N LYS A 191 5.58 4.47 -11.75
CA LYS A 191 6.53 5.55 -12.03
C LYS A 191 6.31 5.97 -13.50
N GLN A 192 6.12 7.26 -13.73
CA GLN A 192 5.87 7.83 -15.07
C GLN A 192 7.02 7.58 -16.07
N SER A 193 8.09 6.87 -15.69
CA SER A 193 9.05 6.27 -16.61
C SER A 193 8.48 5.04 -17.32
N LEU A 194 7.21 5.09 -17.76
CA LEU A 194 6.70 4.17 -18.76
C LEU A 194 7.47 4.47 -20.04
N VAL A 195 8.60 3.79 -20.21
CA VAL A 195 9.22 3.66 -21.53
C VAL A 195 8.14 3.10 -22.42
N SER A 196 7.78 3.83 -23.48
CA SER A 196 6.85 3.32 -24.48
C SER A 196 7.44 2.05 -25.05
N HIS A 197 6.95 0.91 -24.57
CA HIS A 197 7.24 -0.36 -25.19
C HIS A 197 6.19 -0.56 -26.29
N THR A 198 6.65 -0.86 -27.49
CA THR A 198 5.82 -1.18 -28.67
C THR A 198 4.95 -2.43 -28.52
N PHE A 199 4.83 -3.01 -27.32
CA PHE A 199 4.01 -4.19 -27.05
C PHE A 199 2.50 -3.96 -27.24
N PHE A 200 2.05 -2.72 -27.19
CA PHE A 200 0.69 -2.36 -27.60
C PHE A 200 0.77 -1.78 -29.01
N PRO A 201 0.47 -2.56 -30.07
CA PRO A 201 0.29 -1.95 -31.38
C PRO A 201 -0.78 -0.87 -31.23
N ALA A 202 -0.47 0.34 -31.69
CA ALA A 202 -1.46 1.37 -31.84
C ALA A 202 -2.56 0.78 -32.73
N LEU A 203 -3.73 0.50 -32.15
CA LEU A 203 -4.92 0.20 -32.93
C LEU A 203 -5.25 1.49 -33.68
N GLU A 204 -4.79 1.57 -34.93
CA GLU A 204 -5.24 2.58 -35.90
C GLU A 204 -6.77 2.51 -35.96
N GLY A 205 -7.43 3.42 -35.24
CA GLY A 205 -8.90 3.45 -35.17
C GLY A 205 -9.48 4.08 -33.91
N TYR A 206 -8.75 4.12 -32.79
CA TYR A 206 -9.20 4.88 -31.62
C TYR A 206 -8.58 6.27 -31.61
N VAL A 207 -9.38 7.27 -31.99
CA VAL A 207 -9.09 8.68 -31.75
C VAL A 207 -9.09 8.90 -30.23
N VAL A 208 -7.90 8.87 -29.60
CA VAL A 208 -7.70 9.41 -28.25
C VAL A 208 -6.92 10.72 -28.41
N ASN A 209 -7.59 11.73 -28.97
CA ASN A 209 -7.19 13.13 -28.88
C ASN A 209 -8.29 13.93 -28.18
N ALA A 210 -8.75 13.43 -27.03
CA ALA A 210 -9.49 14.26 -26.09
C ALA A 210 -8.74 14.24 -24.76
N SER A 211 -8.24 15.40 -24.35
CA SER A 211 -7.81 15.65 -22.97
C SER A 211 -8.95 15.25 -22.03
N PRO A 212 -8.73 14.40 -21.02
CA PRO A 212 -9.80 13.98 -20.11
C PRO A 212 -10.23 15.10 -19.14
N PHE A 213 -9.58 16.27 -19.19
CA PHE A 213 -9.91 17.43 -18.37
C PHE A 213 -10.47 18.54 -19.24
N HIS A 214 -11.80 18.56 -19.40
CA HIS A 214 -12.52 19.80 -19.66
C HIS A 214 -13.13 20.24 -18.34
N LEU A 215 -12.53 21.28 -17.74
CA LEU A 215 -13.16 22.08 -16.69
C LEU A 215 -14.21 22.98 -17.36
N THR A 216 -15.47 22.77 -16.99
CA THR A 216 -16.53 23.80 -17.02
C THR A 216 -17.28 23.73 -15.71
#